data_AF-A0A9D7BAR1-F1
#
_entry.id   AF-A0A9D7BAR1-F1
#
_cell.length_a   1.000
_cell.length_b   1.000
_cell.length_c   1.000
_cell.angle_alpha   90.00
_cell.angle_beta   90.00
_cell.angle_gamma   90.00
#
_symmetry.space_group_name_H-M   'P 1'
#
loop_
_entity.id
_entity.type
_entity.pdbx_description
1 polymer ?
#
loop_
_entity_poly.entity_id
_entity_poly.type
_entity_poly.pdbx_seq_one_letter_code
_entity_poly.pdbx_strand_id
1 'polypeptide(L)'
;MESHPSVEGTYLAACVFYCTLFQQSCVNATFNSSLPPETATILRTIASATVLDEIETWNLDVPNGTDALLDDYTLGTDFVTLVHNGQGTHLWTCSNGQSFTTATVTFNFATAGSYTVTHTYDDPCGNTDTGTLHLRHCPRR
;
A
#
# COMPACT_ATOMS: atom_id res chain seq x y z
N MET A 1 -16.06 23.36 -31.62
CA MET A 1 -17.01 23.67 -30.52
C MET A 1 -16.25 23.40 -29.25
N GLU A 2 -15.71 24.45 -28.63
CA GLU A 2 -15.02 24.29 -27.35
C GLU A 2 -16.01 23.78 -26.32
N SER A 3 -15.76 22.57 -25.84
CA SER A 3 -16.50 21.91 -24.77
C SER A 3 -16.15 22.61 -23.46
N HIS A 4 -16.71 23.79 -23.22
CA HIS A 4 -16.65 24.37 -21.89
C HIS A 4 -17.45 23.46 -20.95
N PRO A 5 -16.81 22.95 -19.88
CA PRO A 5 -17.52 22.16 -18.90
C PRO A 5 -18.59 23.05 -18.27
N SER A 6 -19.80 22.50 -18.10
CA SER A 6 -20.84 23.15 -17.34
C SER A 6 -20.38 23.37 -15.89
N VAL A 7 -21.15 24.11 -15.09
CA VAL A 7 -20.84 24.26 -13.66
C VAL A 7 -20.77 22.89 -12.98
N GLU A 8 -21.67 21.97 -13.35
CA GLU A 8 -21.65 20.57 -12.93
C GLU A 8 -20.37 19.86 -13.37
N GLY A 9 -19.98 19.99 -14.64
CA GLY A 9 -18.78 19.35 -15.18
C GLY A 9 -17.49 19.84 -14.53
N THR A 10 -17.38 21.15 -14.28
CA THR A 10 -16.22 21.76 -13.62
C THR A 10 -16.14 21.33 -12.17
N TYR A 11 -17.28 21.29 -11.47
CA TYR A 11 -17.37 20.85 -10.09
C TYR A 11 -17.01 19.35 -9.95
N LEU A 12 -17.54 18.51 -10.85
CA LEU A 12 -17.21 17.09 -10.89
C LEU A 12 -15.70 16.87 -11.13
N ALA A 13 -15.11 17.58 -12.11
CA ALA A 13 -13.69 17.51 -12.39
C ALA A 13 -12.83 17.92 -11.17
N ALA A 14 -13.22 18.99 -10.48
CA ALA A 14 -12.54 19.42 -9.24
C ALA A 14 -12.63 18.35 -8.13
N CYS A 15 -13.78 17.69 -7.98
CA CYS A 15 -13.95 16.59 -7.03
C CYS A 15 -13.07 15.38 -7.38
N VAL A 16 -12.98 15.02 -8.67
CA VAL A 16 -12.09 13.96 -9.15
C VAL A 16 -10.64 14.31 -8.84
N PHE A 17 -10.17 15.51 -9.20
CA PHE A 17 -8.81 15.94 -8.89
C PHE A 17 -8.49 15.92 -7.40
N TYR A 18 -9.43 16.35 -6.56
CA TYR A 18 -9.26 16.28 -5.11
C TYR A 18 -9.08 14.83 -4.64
N CYS A 19 -9.94 13.91 -5.09
CA CYS A 19 -9.84 12.50 -4.72
C CYS A 19 -8.54 11.88 -5.22
N THR A 20 -8.09 12.22 -6.43
CA THR A 20 -6.83 11.72 -7.02
C THR A 20 -5.60 12.25 -6.29
N LEU A 21 -5.55 13.54 -5.96
CA LEU A 21 -4.37 14.17 -5.34
C LEU A 21 -4.21 13.81 -3.86
N PHE A 22 -5.32 13.72 -3.13
CA PHE A 22 -5.30 13.52 -1.68
C PHE A 22 -5.69 12.11 -1.27
N GLN A 23 -6.14 11.27 -2.20
CA GLN A 23 -6.66 9.92 -1.92
C GLN A 23 -7.74 9.93 -0.83
N GLN A 24 -8.56 10.98 -0.82
CA GLN A 24 -9.57 11.25 0.21
C GLN A 24 -10.94 11.48 -0.42
N SER A 25 -11.98 10.96 0.23
CA SER A 25 -13.36 11.20 -0.21
C SER A 25 -13.75 12.65 -0.03
N CYS A 26 -14.39 13.23 -1.05
CA CYS A 26 -14.94 14.57 -0.99
C CYS A 26 -16.41 14.61 -0.53
N VAL A 27 -17.07 13.49 -0.21
CA VAL A 27 -18.52 13.43 0.08
C VAL A 27 -18.99 14.49 1.09
N ASN A 28 -18.18 14.74 2.13
CA ASN A 28 -18.49 15.68 3.22
C ASN A 28 -18.06 17.13 2.96
N ALA A 29 -17.59 17.47 1.75
CA ALA A 29 -17.24 18.85 1.44
C ALA A 29 -18.47 19.75 1.49
N THR A 30 -18.32 20.94 2.08
CA THR A 30 -19.41 21.90 2.32
C THR A 30 -19.58 22.92 1.19
N PHE A 31 -18.58 23.04 0.30
CA PHE A 31 -18.63 23.94 -0.85
C PHE A 31 -19.40 23.29 -2.01
N ASN A 32 -20.46 23.94 -2.48
CA ASN A 32 -21.33 23.45 -3.56
C ASN A 32 -21.25 24.29 -4.84
N SER A 33 -20.32 25.25 -4.93
CA SER A 33 -20.31 26.26 -6.00
C SER A 33 -21.68 26.96 -6.09
N SER A 34 -22.23 27.10 -7.29
CA SER A 34 -23.59 27.60 -7.56
C SER A 34 -24.62 26.49 -7.81
N LEU A 35 -24.30 25.23 -7.45
CA LEU A 35 -25.17 24.08 -7.70
C LEU A 35 -26.18 23.86 -6.56
N PRO A 36 -27.35 23.27 -6.87
CA PRO A 36 -28.25 22.75 -5.84
C PRO A 36 -27.52 21.76 -4.91
N PRO A 37 -27.78 21.77 -3.59
CA PRO A 37 -27.10 20.90 -2.63
C PRO A 37 -27.22 19.41 -2.95
N GLU A 38 -28.38 18.98 -3.47
CA GLU A 38 -28.61 17.59 -3.87
C GLU A 38 -27.71 17.19 -5.05
N THR A 39 -27.67 18.03 -6.10
CA THR A 39 -26.80 17.82 -7.26
C THR A 39 -25.33 17.76 -6.85
N ALA A 40 -24.87 18.71 -6.03
CA ALA A 40 -23.48 18.73 -5.56
C ALA A 40 -23.13 17.48 -4.76
N THR A 41 -24.05 16.99 -3.92
CA THR A 41 -23.87 15.76 -3.14
C THR A 41 -23.75 14.53 -4.03
N ILE A 42 -24.57 14.44 -5.08
CA ILE A 42 -24.49 13.36 -6.08
C ILE A 42 -23.13 13.40 -6.77
N LEU A 43 -22.67 14.56 -7.23
CA LEU A 43 -21.40 14.70 -7.94
C LEU A 43 -20.19 14.33 -7.06
N ARG A 44 -20.17 14.75 -5.79
CA ARG A 44 -19.10 14.36 -4.84
C ARG A 44 -19.08 12.87 -4.56
N THR A 45 -20.27 12.26 -4.45
CA THR A 45 -20.41 10.82 -4.24
C THR A 45 -19.87 10.04 -5.43
N ILE A 46 -20.29 10.43 -6.65
CA ILE A 46 -19.80 9.80 -7.89
C ILE A 46 -18.29 9.97 -8.02
N ALA A 47 -17.75 11.18 -7.85
CA ALA A 47 -16.31 11.41 -7.97
C ALA A 47 -15.50 10.59 -6.95
N SER A 48 -15.96 10.52 -5.70
CA SER A 48 -15.28 9.74 -4.66
C SER A 48 -15.27 8.24 -5.01
N ALA A 49 -16.41 7.68 -5.41
CA ALA A 49 -16.54 6.28 -5.77
C ALA A 49 -15.69 5.95 -7.01
N THR A 50 -15.82 6.74 -8.09
CA THR A 50 -15.11 6.49 -9.35
C THR A 50 -13.59 6.48 -9.20
N VAL A 51 -13.03 7.27 -8.28
CA VAL A 51 -11.57 7.35 -8.07
C VAL A 51 -11.11 6.35 -7.02
N LEU A 52 -11.76 6.31 -5.86
CA LEU A 52 -11.28 5.57 -4.69
C LEU A 52 -11.70 4.10 -4.68
N ASP A 53 -12.76 3.71 -5.41
CA ASP A 53 -13.13 2.30 -5.56
C ASP A 53 -12.28 1.60 -6.64
N GLU A 54 -11.57 2.37 -7.47
CA GLU A 54 -10.82 1.90 -8.64
C GLU A 54 -9.35 2.40 -8.62
N ILE A 55 -8.73 2.37 -7.45
CA ILE A 55 -7.38 2.91 -7.19
C ILE A 55 -6.31 2.38 -8.18
N GLU A 56 -6.41 1.11 -8.59
CA GLU A 56 -5.52 0.52 -9.59
C GLU A 56 -5.73 1.12 -10.99
N THR A 57 -6.99 1.29 -11.42
CA THR A 57 -7.34 1.91 -12.72
C THR A 57 -6.81 3.34 -12.81
N TRP A 58 -6.83 4.07 -11.70
CA TRP A 58 -6.30 5.43 -11.59
C TRP A 58 -4.80 5.49 -11.30
N ASN A 59 -4.12 4.34 -11.19
CA ASN A 59 -2.70 4.22 -10.84
C ASN A 59 -2.35 5.03 -9.58
N LEU A 60 -3.27 5.01 -8.61
CA LEU A 60 -3.16 5.71 -7.32
C LEU A 60 -2.47 4.85 -6.26
N ASP A 61 -2.32 3.57 -6.53
CA ASP A 61 -1.49 2.67 -5.75
C ASP A 61 -0.53 1.95 -6.70
N VAL A 62 0.66 1.66 -6.20
CA VAL A 62 1.56 0.73 -6.85
C VAL A 62 1.18 -0.67 -6.37
N PRO A 63 0.79 -1.59 -7.28
CA PRO A 63 0.48 -2.95 -6.86
C PRO A 63 1.64 -3.51 -6.03
N ASN A 64 1.30 -4.02 -4.85
CA ASN A 64 2.24 -4.60 -3.88
C ASN A 64 3.17 -3.60 -3.15
N GLY A 65 2.67 -2.39 -2.91
CA GLY A 65 3.08 -1.54 -1.81
C GLY A 65 4.42 -0.81 -1.98
N THR A 66 4.54 0.27 -1.23
CA THR A 66 5.79 1.00 -0.99
C THR A 66 6.45 0.62 0.33
N ASP A 67 5.77 -0.22 1.13
CA ASP A 67 6.20 -0.59 2.47
C ASP A 67 6.99 -1.92 2.49
N ALA A 68 7.64 -2.18 3.62
CA ALA A 68 8.42 -3.39 3.86
C ALA A 68 7.65 -4.41 4.73
N LEU A 69 6.32 -4.29 4.81
CA LEU A 69 5.49 -5.21 5.58
C LEU A 69 5.43 -6.59 4.92
N LEU A 70 4.93 -7.58 5.65
CA LEU A 70 4.80 -8.95 5.14
C LEU A 70 3.42 -9.13 4.51
N ASP A 71 3.37 -9.72 3.32
CA ASP A 71 2.12 -10.19 2.74
C ASP A 71 1.69 -11.52 3.34
N ASP A 72 2.65 -12.40 3.63
CA ASP A 72 2.40 -13.72 4.20
C ASP A 72 3.62 -14.27 4.96
N TYR A 73 3.39 -15.26 5.82
CA TYR A 73 4.44 -16.00 6.50
C TYR A 73 4.03 -17.45 6.80
N THR A 74 5.00 -18.35 6.79
CA THR A 74 4.82 -19.74 7.21
C THR A 74 5.85 -20.10 8.28
N LEU A 75 5.38 -20.62 9.41
CA LEU A 75 6.24 -21.09 10.50
C LEU A 75 6.42 -22.61 10.43
N GLY A 76 7.66 -23.06 10.37
CA GLY A 76 8.06 -24.43 10.63
C GLY A 76 8.63 -24.60 12.04
N THR A 77 9.10 -25.81 12.36
CA THR A 77 9.76 -26.10 13.65
C THR A 77 11.04 -25.28 13.80
N ASP A 78 11.90 -25.30 12.77
CA ASP A 78 13.25 -24.72 12.77
C ASP A 78 13.43 -23.73 11.61
N PHE A 79 12.34 -23.24 11.03
CA PHE A 79 12.39 -22.29 9.94
C PHE A 79 11.20 -21.33 9.92
N VAL A 80 11.38 -20.19 9.27
CA VAL A 80 10.28 -19.32 8.86
C VAL A 80 10.45 -18.98 7.38
N THR A 81 9.35 -19.06 6.64
CA THR A 81 9.26 -18.52 5.29
C THR A 81 8.51 -17.20 5.36
N LEU A 82 9.07 -16.15 4.77
CA LEU A 82 8.48 -14.81 4.71
C LEU A 82 8.24 -14.44 3.26
N VAL A 83 7.12 -13.76 2.99
CA VAL A 83 6.70 -13.33 1.65
C VAL A 83 6.45 -11.83 1.64
N HIS A 84 7.07 -11.16 0.68
CA HIS A 84 6.72 -9.81 0.23
C HIS A 84 6.70 -9.81 -1.29
N ASN A 85 5.55 -9.52 -1.88
CA ASN A 85 5.27 -9.59 -3.32
C ASN A 85 5.55 -8.29 -4.06
N GLY A 86 6.12 -7.29 -3.35
CA GLY A 86 6.57 -6.04 -3.93
C GLY A 86 7.46 -6.25 -5.16
N GLN A 87 7.24 -5.45 -6.21
CA GLN A 87 7.98 -5.54 -7.47
C GLN A 87 9.33 -4.81 -7.45
N GLY A 88 9.66 -4.19 -6.31
CA GLY A 88 10.93 -3.50 -6.06
C GLY A 88 12.09 -4.43 -5.71
N THR A 89 13.14 -3.88 -5.13
CA THR A 89 14.29 -4.65 -4.66
C THR A 89 14.14 -5.00 -3.19
N HIS A 90 14.44 -6.26 -2.84
CA HIS A 90 14.37 -6.74 -1.48
C HIS A 90 15.76 -6.92 -0.88
N LEU A 91 15.90 -6.62 0.40
CA LEU A 91 17.01 -7.02 1.23
C LEU A 91 16.51 -7.52 2.58
N TRP A 92 16.65 -8.82 2.79
CA TRP A 92 16.35 -9.46 4.06
C TRP A 92 17.66 -9.76 4.79
N THR A 93 17.73 -9.44 6.07
CA THR A 93 18.86 -9.78 6.94
C THR A 93 18.35 -10.37 8.24
N CYS A 94 19.09 -11.29 8.84
CA CYS A 94 18.77 -11.85 10.13
C CYS A 94 19.97 -11.80 11.07
N SER A 95 19.71 -11.68 12.38
CA SER A 95 20.75 -11.66 13.42
C SER A 95 21.60 -12.94 13.48
N ASN A 96 21.18 -14.02 12.80
CA ASN A 96 21.97 -15.24 12.63
C ASN A 96 22.96 -15.18 11.44
N GLY A 97 23.00 -14.08 10.70
CA GLY A 97 23.91 -13.85 9.57
C GLY A 97 23.34 -14.26 8.20
N GLN A 98 22.13 -14.82 8.11
CA GLN A 98 21.49 -15.11 6.82
C GLN A 98 21.01 -13.81 6.15
N SER A 99 21.11 -13.76 4.82
CA SER A 99 20.55 -12.69 4.00
C SER A 99 20.02 -13.19 2.67
N PHE A 100 19.04 -12.48 2.13
CA PHE A 100 18.35 -12.82 0.89
C PHE A 100 17.87 -11.57 0.17
N THR A 101 17.63 -11.66 -1.14
CA THR A 101 17.18 -10.53 -1.98
C THR A 101 15.96 -10.87 -2.84
N THR A 102 15.24 -11.92 -2.50
CA THR A 102 14.05 -12.39 -3.22
C THR A 102 12.77 -12.03 -2.48
N ALA A 103 11.65 -12.02 -3.21
CA ALA A 103 10.30 -11.77 -2.66
C ALA A 103 9.88 -12.81 -1.61
N THR A 104 10.22 -14.08 -1.83
CA THR A 104 10.00 -15.18 -0.87
C THR A 104 11.33 -15.67 -0.34
N VAL A 105 11.48 -15.73 0.98
CA VAL A 105 12.73 -16.11 1.66
C VAL A 105 12.46 -17.10 2.77
N THR A 106 13.42 -17.99 3.05
CA THR A 106 13.31 -18.95 4.16
C THR A 106 14.53 -18.85 5.05
N PHE A 107 14.32 -18.45 6.30
CA PHE A 107 15.32 -18.43 7.37
C PHE A 107 15.29 -19.74 8.14
N ASN A 108 16.45 -20.28 8.48
CA ASN A 108 16.60 -21.53 9.24
C ASN A 108 17.30 -21.26 10.57
N PHE A 109 16.82 -21.89 11.64
CA PHE A 109 17.26 -21.66 13.00
C PHE A 109 17.76 -22.96 13.61
N ALA A 110 19.09 -23.11 13.71
CA ALA A 110 19.71 -24.32 14.27
C ALA A 110 19.77 -24.33 15.81
N THR A 111 19.60 -23.18 16.45
CA THR A 111 19.80 -23.00 17.88
C THR A 111 18.60 -22.31 18.52
N ALA A 112 18.16 -22.79 19.67
CA ALA A 112 17.17 -22.10 20.49
C ALA A 112 17.62 -20.65 20.77
N GLY A 113 16.74 -19.67 20.54
CA GLY A 113 17.13 -18.29 20.69
C GLY A 113 16.12 -17.29 20.17
N SER A 114 16.42 -16.02 20.36
CA SER A 114 15.70 -14.91 19.73
C SER A 114 16.46 -14.46 18.48
N TYR A 115 15.72 -14.29 17.39
CA TYR A 115 16.25 -13.85 16.11
C TYR A 115 15.54 -12.57 15.69
N THR A 116 16.29 -11.61 15.18
CA THR A 116 15.74 -10.38 14.61
C THR A 116 15.92 -10.45 13.11
N VAL A 117 14.82 -10.36 12.37
CA VAL A 117 14.82 -10.28 10.90
C VAL A 117 14.49 -8.84 10.51
N THR A 118 15.28 -8.25 9.64
CA THR A 118 15.06 -6.93 9.06
C THR A 118 14.80 -7.09 7.56
N HIS A 119 13.72 -6.49 7.08
CA HIS A 119 13.38 -6.38 5.67
C HIS A 119 13.53 -4.92 5.26
N THR A 120 14.41 -4.65 4.30
CA THR A 120 14.52 -3.37 3.61
C THR A 120 14.01 -3.57 2.20
N TYR A 121 13.06 -2.74 1.79
CA TYR A 121 12.44 -2.79 0.48
C TYR A 121 12.57 -1.43 -0.20
N ASP A 122 13.11 -1.41 -1.41
CA ASP A 122 13.12 -0.24 -2.27
C ASP A 122 12.11 -0.44 -3.39
N ASP A 123 11.05 0.38 -3.40
CA ASP A 123 10.01 0.28 -4.40
C ASP A 123 10.48 0.77 -5.79
N PRO A 124 9.76 0.42 -6.87
CA PRO A 124 10.09 0.89 -8.22
C PRO A 124 10.02 2.42 -8.40
N CYS A 125 9.38 3.14 -7.47
CA CYS A 125 9.27 4.59 -7.45
C CYS A 125 10.44 5.27 -6.72
N GLY A 126 11.37 4.51 -6.15
CA GLY A 126 12.55 5.00 -5.45
C GLY A 126 12.32 5.36 -3.98
N ASN A 127 11.22 4.92 -3.36
CA ASN A 127 11.06 5.00 -1.91
C ASN A 127 11.63 3.75 -1.25
N THR A 128 12.16 3.92 -0.04
CA THR A 128 12.69 2.83 0.78
C THR A 128 11.92 2.75 2.08
N ASP A 129 11.48 1.55 2.44
CA ASP A 129 10.93 1.25 3.77
C ASP A 129 11.73 0.14 4.46
N THR A 130 11.64 0.07 5.79
CA THR A 130 12.31 -0.96 6.58
C THR A 130 11.44 -1.49 7.72
N GLY A 131 11.11 -2.78 7.64
CA GLY A 131 10.38 -3.53 8.65
C GLY A 131 11.32 -4.39 9.51
N THR A 132 10.98 -4.59 10.79
CA THR A 132 11.73 -5.47 11.69
C THR A 132 10.80 -6.44 12.41
N LEU A 133 11.16 -7.73 12.41
CA LEU A 133 10.44 -8.81 13.05
C LEU A 133 11.30 -9.46 14.14
N HIS A 134 10.73 -9.64 15.33
CA HIS A 134 11.37 -10.37 16.42
C HIS A 134 10.78 -11.78 16.53
N LEU A 135 11.60 -12.77 16.25
CA LEU A 135 11.27 -14.18 16.28
C LEU A 135 11.84 -14.84 17.54
N ARG A 136 11.08 -15.77 18.11
CA ARG A 136 11.55 -16.62 19.21
C ARG A 136 11.48 -18.06 18.72
N HIS A 137 12.65 -18.68 18.56
CA HIS A 137 12.74 -20.11 18.26
C HIS A 137 12.93 -20.89 19.55
N CYS A 138 12.02 -21.84 19.79
CA CYS A 138 12.09 -22.79 20.89
C CYS A 138 12.04 -24.21 20.29
N PRO A 139 13.07 -25.04 20.48
CA PRO A 139 13.07 -26.39 19.93
C PRO A 139 11.96 -27.22 20.59
N ARG A 140 11.36 -28.14 19.83
CA ARG A 140 10.40 -29.09 20.37
C ARG A 140 11.09 -30.01 21.40
N ARG A 141 10.38 -30.23 22.49
CA ARG A 141 10.77 -31.11 23.60
C ARG A 141 10.71 -32.58 23.22
#